data_AF-A0A2W0BT06-F1
#
_entry.id   AF-A0A2W0BT06-F1
#
_cell.length_a   1.000
_cell.length_b   1.000
_cell.length_c   1.000
_cell.angle_alpha   90.00
_cell.angle_beta   90.00
_cell.angle_gamma   90.00
#
_symmetry.space_group_name_H-M   'P 1'
#
loop_
_entity.id
_entity.type
_entity.pdbx_description
1 polymer ?
#
loop_
_entity_poly.entity_id
_entity_poly.type
_entity_poly.pdbx_seq_one_letter_code
_entity_poly.pdbx_strand_id
1 'polypeptide(L)'
;MLRSRASCCGPATRSYSQPLPHLEPLPIAVRCGFGTNVRSRETYVVNFPRFPENKKRRGSSADRGRVVKFPIATPAESASREGWGFWRLGPGIVTGSANLDPSAVVTATIAGAAFAHSLLWVVILVVPFLLAIFSVTSRIGVETGLGLLDLVREHYGRGFALAGAAFTMLTNFVVVIADIMAVSDAMSILTGLSRMFFIAATAFFVWYILVFQDYQKITRALVLFSLPLYLYVAAAIFTHPHISTLLHDIFVPRMQASSEYAENIVALFGSFLTPYIIIWQTSSRSDPNHEHHGADSIISTAVTFVLACSIIVATSAVLQFNHAPDMTTRQAAEALRPAVGDWGAIVFAIGIIGSGMVALPVLTASMCFDLAQAVGWKAGLSDKPWEAKRFYVLISAAVFLAAGANFLRINPVTALYWSMVLAGVLLIPTLIFILLISNDRRIMRTVNNRWQNFWLGAAAGGTAAAGLIYMRYALF
;
A
#
# COMPACT_ATOMS: atom_id res chain seq x y z
N MET A 1 51.03 -20.60 -51.69
CA MET A 1 51.66 -19.36 -51.20
C MET A 1 51.54 -19.32 -49.68
N LEU A 2 52.70 -19.29 -48.99
CA LEU A 2 53.01 -18.84 -47.61
C LEU A 2 52.16 -19.41 -46.43
N ARG A 3 52.68 -20.38 -45.65
CA ARG A 3 53.43 -20.28 -44.35
C ARG A 3 52.57 -19.74 -43.19
N SER A 4 52.35 -20.42 -42.06
CA SER A 4 53.30 -20.66 -40.93
C SER A 4 52.53 -21.40 -39.80
N ARG A 5 52.91 -22.60 -39.31
CA ARG A 5 53.79 -22.97 -38.16
C ARG A 5 53.48 -22.36 -36.78
N ALA A 6 53.23 -23.25 -35.80
CA ALA A 6 53.77 -23.36 -34.41
C ALA A 6 52.74 -24.13 -33.54
N SER A 7 52.91 -25.36 -33.03
CA SER A 7 53.99 -26.04 -32.28
C SER A 7 54.26 -25.46 -30.89
N CYS A 8 53.93 -26.24 -29.85
CA CYS A 8 54.54 -26.38 -28.51
C CYS A 8 53.51 -27.05 -27.58
N CYS A 9 53.75 -28.03 -26.70
CA CYS A 9 54.84 -28.95 -26.35
C CYS A 9 54.19 -29.97 -25.37
N GLY A 10 54.50 -31.27 -25.44
CA GLY A 10 54.29 -32.23 -24.31
C GLY A 10 55.53 -32.26 -23.39
N PRO A 11 55.92 -33.39 -22.75
CA PRO A 11 55.21 -34.35 -21.88
C PRO A 11 56.02 -34.68 -20.58
N ALA A 12 55.50 -35.45 -19.60
CA ALA A 12 56.28 -36.24 -18.59
C ALA A 12 55.30 -37.05 -17.70
N THR A 13 55.22 -38.40 -17.61
CA THR A 13 56.12 -39.53 -17.26
C THR A 13 56.33 -39.84 -15.76
N ARG A 14 56.04 -41.11 -15.39
CA ARG A 14 56.55 -41.96 -14.26
C ARG A 14 56.03 -41.65 -12.84
N SER A 15 55.87 -42.59 -11.88
CA SER A 15 56.22 -44.02 -11.68
C SER A 15 55.43 -44.60 -10.47
N TYR A 16 55.34 -45.93 -10.40
CA TYR A 16 54.82 -46.85 -9.37
C TYR A 16 55.27 -46.63 -7.90
N SER A 17 54.41 -46.98 -6.91
CA SER A 17 54.55 -48.05 -5.89
C SER A 17 53.65 -47.85 -4.61
N GLN A 18 53.19 -48.97 -4.03
CA GLN A 18 52.14 -49.21 -2.99
C GLN A 18 52.50 -48.79 -1.51
N PRO A 19 51.74 -49.12 -0.42
CA PRO A 19 50.29 -48.97 -0.07
C PRO A 19 49.98 -48.44 1.39
N LEU A 20 48.72 -47.94 1.61
CA LEU A 20 47.87 -47.88 2.85
C LEU A 20 48.30 -47.03 4.08
N PRO A 21 47.40 -46.64 5.05
CA PRO A 21 45.92 -46.51 5.06
C PRO A 21 45.38 -45.22 5.77
N HIS A 22 44.05 -45.04 5.75
CA HIS A 22 43.22 -44.16 6.60
C HIS A 22 43.28 -42.64 6.42
N LEU A 23 42.37 -42.12 5.61
CA LEU A 23 41.56 -40.90 5.85
C LEU A 23 40.59 -40.79 4.67
N GLU A 24 39.30 -40.97 4.89
CA GLU A 24 38.27 -40.61 3.90
C GLU A 24 38.04 -39.09 3.96
N PRO A 25 38.28 -38.33 2.87
CA PRO A 25 37.67 -37.03 2.70
C PRO A 25 36.41 -37.17 1.82
N LEU A 26 35.28 -36.76 2.38
CA LEU A 26 34.01 -36.53 1.68
C LEU A 26 34.23 -35.77 0.36
N PRO A 27 33.68 -36.22 -0.79
CA PRO A 27 33.85 -35.51 -2.04
C PRO A 27 32.94 -34.28 -2.07
N ILE A 28 33.52 -33.09 -1.84
CA ILE A 28 32.96 -31.82 -2.30
C ILE A 28 33.14 -31.79 -3.83
N ALA A 29 32.21 -32.41 -4.55
CA ALA A 29 32.10 -32.26 -6.00
C ALA A 29 31.46 -30.91 -6.32
N VAL A 30 32.28 -29.85 -6.42
CA VAL A 30 31.88 -28.59 -7.06
C VAL A 30 31.73 -28.87 -8.56
N ARG A 31 30.53 -29.25 -8.99
CA ARG A 31 30.16 -29.23 -10.42
C ARG A 31 29.91 -27.78 -10.83
N CYS A 32 30.95 -27.10 -11.29
CA CYS A 32 30.80 -25.94 -12.18
C CYS A 32 30.23 -26.43 -13.52
N GLY A 33 28.91 -26.53 -13.62
CA GLY A 33 28.22 -26.81 -14.87
C GLY A 33 28.07 -25.55 -15.71
N PHE A 34 28.95 -25.37 -16.69
CA PHE A 34 28.67 -24.49 -17.83
C PHE A 34 27.41 -24.99 -18.55
N GLY A 35 26.43 -24.10 -18.75
CA GLY A 35 25.16 -24.42 -19.39
C GLY A 35 25.35 -25.01 -20.78
N THR A 36 24.65 -26.11 -21.06
CA THR A 36 24.62 -26.72 -22.40
C THR A 36 23.67 -25.95 -23.30
N ASN A 37 24.21 -25.35 -24.37
CA ASN A 37 23.44 -24.74 -25.46
C ASN A 37 22.75 -25.84 -26.29
N VAL A 38 21.41 -25.87 -26.30
CA VAL A 38 20.64 -26.64 -27.27
C VAL A 38 19.97 -25.66 -28.23
N ARG A 39 20.31 -25.76 -29.51
CA ARG A 39 19.85 -24.88 -30.58
C ARG A 39 18.59 -25.46 -31.21
N SER A 40 17.41 -24.97 -30.83
CA SER A 40 16.19 -25.10 -31.65
C SER A 40 15.77 -23.71 -32.14
N ARG A 41 15.35 -23.62 -33.40
CA ARG A 41 14.93 -22.37 -34.04
C ARG A 41 13.81 -21.71 -33.22
N GLU A 42 13.96 -20.40 -32.99
CA GLU A 42 12.95 -19.47 -32.45
C GLU A 42 12.54 -19.61 -30.96
N THR A 43 13.48 -19.53 -30.01
CA THR A 43 13.36 -18.77 -28.74
C THR A 43 14.58 -19.01 -27.86
N TYR A 44 15.17 -17.96 -27.28
CA TYR A 44 16.24 -18.08 -26.29
C TYR A 44 15.63 -18.38 -24.92
N VAL A 45 15.51 -19.66 -24.55
CA VAL A 45 15.16 -20.06 -23.18
C VAL A 45 16.44 -20.23 -22.37
N VAL A 46 16.78 -19.20 -21.59
CA VAL A 46 17.86 -19.29 -20.59
C VAL A 46 17.31 -20.07 -19.39
N ASN A 47 17.61 -21.37 -19.33
CA ASN A 47 17.32 -22.20 -18.17
C ASN A 47 18.28 -21.85 -17.03
N PHE A 48 17.82 -21.07 -16.06
CA PHE A 48 18.56 -20.87 -14.81
C PHE A 48 18.58 -22.18 -14.01
N PRO A 49 19.73 -22.59 -13.45
CA PRO A 49 19.77 -23.72 -12.52
C PRO A 49 18.89 -23.40 -11.31
N ARG A 50 17.89 -24.25 -11.05
CA ARG A 50 17.08 -24.19 -9.84
C ARG A 50 18.00 -24.33 -8.63
N PHE A 51 17.98 -23.36 -7.72
CA PHE A 51 18.59 -23.50 -6.40
C PHE A 51 18.05 -24.77 -5.72
N PRO A 52 18.87 -25.51 -4.96
CA PRO A 52 18.37 -26.63 -4.18
C PRO A 52 17.26 -26.15 -3.25
N GLU A 53 16.07 -26.76 -3.36
CA GLU A 53 14.94 -26.53 -2.45
C GLU A 53 15.46 -26.70 -1.01
N ASN A 54 15.45 -25.61 -0.24
CA ASN A 54 15.78 -25.65 1.17
C ASN A 54 14.80 -26.62 1.86
N LYS A 55 15.31 -27.57 2.66
CA LYS A 55 14.51 -28.65 3.27
C LYS A 55 13.20 -28.10 3.87
N LYS A 56 12.07 -28.49 3.28
CA LYS A 56 10.71 -28.12 3.67
C LYS A 56 10.51 -28.40 5.17
N ARG A 57 10.33 -27.35 5.98
CA ARG A 57 9.94 -27.50 7.39
C ARG A 57 8.49 -28.01 7.43
N ARG A 58 8.23 -29.05 8.23
CA ARG A 58 6.87 -29.55 8.49
C ARG A 58 5.99 -28.38 8.95
N GLY A 59 4.95 -28.07 8.17
CA GLY A 59 4.04 -26.96 8.42
C GLY A 59 4.21 -25.72 7.53
N SER A 60 5.12 -25.74 6.53
CA SER A 60 5.23 -24.71 5.48
C SER A 60 3.90 -24.54 4.72
N SER A 61 3.62 -23.32 4.24
CA SER A 61 2.40 -22.99 3.48
C SER A 61 2.14 -23.89 2.27
N ALA A 62 3.18 -24.53 1.73
CA ALA A 62 3.05 -25.52 0.65
C ALA A 62 2.35 -26.82 1.09
N ASP A 63 2.48 -27.24 2.35
CA ASP A 63 1.90 -28.49 2.91
C ASP A 63 0.38 -28.38 3.18
N ARG A 64 -0.18 -27.16 3.21
CA ARG A 64 -1.61 -26.92 3.52
C ARG A 64 -2.46 -26.54 2.30
N GLY A 65 -1.88 -26.65 1.10
CA GLY A 65 -2.46 -26.10 -0.12
C GLY A 65 -2.38 -24.57 -0.09
N ARG A 66 -1.80 -23.96 -1.13
CA ARG A 66 -2.00 -22.53 -1.35
C ARG A 66 -3.48 -22.31 -1.62
N VAL A 67 -4.17 -21.63 -0.71
CA VAL A 67 -5.58 -21.29 -0.92
C VAL A 67 -5.92 -19.84 -0.56
N VAL A 68 -4.92 -18.97 -0.51
CA VAL A 68 -5.14 -17.52 -0.52
C VAL A 68 -4.95 -17.04 -1.96
N LYS A 69 -6.06 -16.75 -2.65
CA LYS A 69 -6.04 -16.13 -3.99
C LYS A 69 -6.41 -14.67 -3.82
N PHE A 70 -5.41 -13.78 -3.94
CA PHE A 70 -5.65 -12.35 -3.96
C PHE A 70 -6.32 -11.93 -5.27
N PRO A 71 -7.17 -10.90 -5.26
CA PRO A 71 -7.59 -10.27 -6.50
C PRO A 71 -6.34 -9.78 -7.25
N ILE A 72 -6.31 -10.07 -8.54
CA ILE A 72 -5.12 -9.96 -9.41
C ILE A 72 -4.60 -8.51 -9.49
N ALA A 73 -5.38 -7.50 -9.13
CA ALA A 73 -4.97 -6.10 -9.07
C ALA A 73 -5.96 -5.29 -8.21
N THR A 74 -5.63 -4.04 -7.88
CA THR A 74 -6.66 -3.12 -7.35
C THR A 74 -7.76 -2.88 -8.41
N PRO A 75 -8.98 -2.48 -8.01
CA PRO A 75 -10.04 -2.07 -8.92
C PRO A 75 -9.62 -1.00 -9.94
N ALA A 76 -8.61 -0.20 -9.61
CA ALA A 76 -8.06 0.76 -10.53
C ALA A 76 -7.26 0.10 -11.67
N GLU A 77 -6.44 -0.88 -11.31
CA GLU A 77 -5.40 -1.49 -12.14
C GLU A 77 -5.97 -2.56 -13.08
N SER A 78 -7.03 -3.27 -12.68
CA SER A 78 -7.64 -4.30 -13.54
C SER A 78 -8.57 -3.70 -14.61
N ALA A 79 -9.15 -2.50 -14.40
CA ALA A 79 -10.02 -1.84 -15.39
C ALA A 79 -9.22 -1.19 -16.50
N SER A 80 -8.08 -0.59 -16.16
CA SER A 80 -7.15 -0.02 -17.13
C SER A 80 -6.56 -1.09 -18.07
N ARG A 81 -6.45 -2.35 -17.62
CA ARG A 81 -5.91 -3.46 -18.41
C ARG A 81 -6.82 -3.91 -19.56
N GLU A 82 -8.14 -3.73 -19.43
CA GLU A 82 -9.14 -4.20 -20.42
C GLU A 82 -9.63 -3.12 -21.40
N GLY A 83 -9.23 -1.84 -21.23
CA GLY A 83 -9.72 -0.73 -22.06
C GLY A 83 -8.86 -0.40 -23.28
N TRP A 84 -9.48 0.05 -24.38
CA TRP A 84 -8.79 0.50 -25.60
C TRP A 84 -8.23 1.94 -25.49
N GLY A 85 -7.02 2.16 -26.00
CA GLY A 85 -6.45 3.48 -26.37
C GLY A 85 -5.95 4.34 -25.21
N PHE A 86 -6.85 4.99 -24.46
CA PHE A 86 -6.54 5.89 -23.33
C PHE A 86 -6.27 5.14 -22.02
N TRP A 87 -6.90 3.97 -21.87
CA TRP A 87 -6.83 3.13 -20.67
C TRP A 87 -5.47 2.46 -20.45
N ARG A 88 -4.63 2.34 -21.48
CA ARG A 88 -3.27 1.76 -21.38
C ARG A 88 -2.24 2.70 -20.73
N LEU A 89 -2.46 4.01 -20.75
CA LEU A 89 -1.66 4.98 -19.99
C LEU A 89 -2.20 5.16 -18.54
N GLY A 90 -3.38 4.60 -18.26
CA GLY A 90 -4.20 4.87 -17.08
C GLY A 90 -4.06 3.98 -15.83
N PRO A 91 -3.36 2.81 -15.79
CA PRO A 91 -3.30 2.03 -14.56
C PRO A 91 -2.69 2.81 -13.41
N GLY A 92 -1.56 3.47 -13.65
CA GLY A 92 -0.89 4.35 -12.68
C GLY A 92 -1.76 5.52 -12.22
N ILE A 93 -2.51 6.14 -13.14
CA ILE A 93 -3.33 7.33 -12.84
C ILE A 93 -4.50 6.95 -11.92
N VAL A 94 -5.19 5.87 -12.27
CA VAL A 94 -6.33 5.41 -11.48
C VAL A 94 -5.86 4.80 -10.15
N THR A 95 -4.75 4.07 -10.15
CA THR A 95 -4.19 3.51 -8.89
C THR A 95 -3.71 4.61 -7.96
N GLY A 96 -3.12 5.68 -8.50
CA GLY A 96 -2.72 6.84 -7.70
C GLY A 96 -3.90 7.55 -7.05
N SER A 97 -5.01 7.73 -7.76
CA SER A 97 -6.24 8.28 -7.15
C SER A 97 -6.90 7.31 -6.17
N ALA A 98 -6.81 6.01 -6.40
CA ALA A 98 -7.32 4.98 -5.49
C ALA A 98 -6.52 4.84 -4.18
N ASN A 99 -5.28 5.35 -4.12
CA ASN A 99 -4.49 5.41 -2.89
C ASN A 99 -4.97 6.52 -1.93
N LEU A 100 -5.82 7.43 -2.39
CA LEU A 100 -6.40 8.49 -1.57
C LEU A 100 -7.80 8.07 -1.13
N ASP A 101 -7.87 7.42 0.02
CA ASP A 101 -9.13 7.12 0.70
C ASP A 101 -9.74 8.41 1.33
N PRO A 102 -11.01 8.40 1.78
CA PRO A 102 -11.63 9.53 2.46
C PRO A 102 -10.76 10.08 3.60
N SER A 103 -10.13 9.20 4.36
CA SER A 103 -9.21 9.56 5.44
C SER A 103 -8.02 10.40 4.97
N ALA A 104 -7.36 10.03 3.87
CA ALA A 104 -6.27 10.81 3.28
C ALA A 104 -6.74 12.17 2.76
N VAL A 105 -7.91 12.22 2.11
CA VAL A 105 -8.49 13.48 1.60
C VAL A 105 -8.81 14.44 2.74
N VAL A 106 -9.42 13.96 3.82
CA VAL A 106 -9.74 14.77 4.99
C VAL A 106 -8.48 15.20 5.72
N THR A 107 -7.50 14.31 5.89
CA THR A 107 -6.22 14.66 6.54
C THR A 107 -5.47 15.75 5.76
N ALA A 108 -5.44 15.67 4.42
CA ALA A 108 -4.88 16.72 3.58
C ALA A 108 -5.67 18.03 3.65
N THR A 109 -7.01 17.96 3.78
CA THR A 109 -7.88 19.13 3.96
C THR A 109 -7.61 19.84 5.28
N ILE A 110 -7.49 19.08 6.38
CA ILE A 110 -7.13 19.59 7.70
C ILE A 110 -5.75 20.25 7.66
N ALA A 111 -4.77 19.58 7.04
CA ALA A 111 -3.41 20.09 6.89
C ALA A 111 -3.37 21.43 6.14
N GLY A 112 -4.12 21.55 5.03
CA GLY A 112 -4.22 22.80 4.28
C GLY A 112 -4.93 23.90 5.07
N ALA A 113 -6.09 23.60 5.66
CA ALA A 113 -6.84 24.58 6.44
C ALA A 113 -6.06 25.11 7.66
N ALA A 114 -5.34 24.24 8.38
CA ALA A 114 -4.63 24.65 9.59
C ALA A 114 -3.26 25.30 9.31
N PHE A 115 -2.54 24.80 8.32
CA PHE A 115 -1.11 25.13 8.13
C PHE A 115 -0.79 25.73 6.76
N ALA A 116 -1.81 26.04 5.97
CA ALA A 116 -1.70 26.56 4.61
C ALA A 116 -0.71 25.73 3.76
N HIS A 117 0.36 26.35 3.26
CA HIS A 117 1.37 25.69 2.44
C HIS A 117 2.51 25.04 3.23
N SER A 118 2.55 25.21 4.55
CA SER A 118 3.74 24.83 5.33
C SER A 118 3.96 23.32 5.47
N LEU A 119 2.95 22.49 5.16
CA LEU A 119 3.07 21.02 5.14
C LEU A 119 3.34 20.44 3.73
N LEU A 120 3.46 21.26 2.68
CA LEU A 120 3.72 20.77 1.31
C LEU A 120 5.07 20.04 1.20
N TRP A 121 6.09 20.48 1.93
CA TRP A 121 7.39 19.79 1.96
C TRP A 121 7.31 18.37 2.55
N VAL A 122 6.31 18.09 3.40
CA VAL A 122 6.06 16.75 3.95
C VAL A 122 5.54 15.83 2.84
N VAL A 123 4.64 16.33 1.99
CA VAL A 123 4.06 15.56 0.88
C VAL A 123 5.13 15.17 -0.16
N ILE A 124 6.08 16.07 -0.48
CA ILE A 124 7.20 15.71 -1.37
C ILE A 124 8.16 14.73 -0.69
N LEU A 125 8.35 14.85 0.63
CA LEU A 125 9.18 13.90 1.40
C LEU A 125 8.58 12.49 1.41
N VAL A 126 7.25 12.36 1.32
CA VAL A 126 6.56 11.05 1.21
C VAL A 126 6.84 10.35 -0.13
N VAL A 127 7.14 11.09 -1.21
CA VAL A 127 7.43 10.51 -2.53
C VAL A 127 8.59 9.50 -2.52
N PRO A 128 9.81 9.82 -2.06
CA PRO A 128 10.89 8.85 -2.01
C PRO A 128 10.59 7.66 -1.08
N PHE A 129 9.81 7.87 -0.01
CA PHE A 129 9.35 6.78 0.85
C PHE A 129 8.43 5.81 0.10
N LEU A 130 7.40 6.32 -0.58
CA LEU A 130 6.48 5.52 -1.39
C LEU A 130 7.21 4.75 -2.48
N LEU A 131 8.10 5.41 -3.23
CA LEU A 131 8.88 4.76 -4.28
C LEU A 131 9.77 3.63 -3.73
N ALA A 132 10.43 3.86 -2.59
CA ALA A 132 11.24 2.83 -1.94
C ALA A 132 10.36 1.67 -1.46
N ILE A 133 9.31 1.94 -0.70
CA ILE A 133 8.40 0.93 -0.14
C ILE A 133 7.75 0.11 -1.27
N PHE A 134 7.15 0.75 -2.27
CA PHE A 134 6.51 0.06 -3.40
C PHE A 134 7.49 -0.75 -4.22
N SER A 135 8.72 -0.26 -4.45
CA SER A 135 9.74 -1.04 -5.16
C SER A 135 10.15 -2.30 -4.41
N VAL A 136 10.20 -2.25 -3.08
CA VAL A 136 10.59 -3.38 -2.24
C VAL A 136 9.44 -4.35 -2.04
N THR A 137 8.23 -3.88 -1.71
CA THR A 137 7.04 -4.74 -1.55
C THR A 137 6.65 -5.43 -2.84
N SER A 138 6.74 -4.71 -3.97
CA SER A 138 6.54 -5.31 -5.29
C SER A 138 7.53 -6.44 -5.56
N ARG A 139 8.81 -6.21 -5.24
CA ARG A 139 9.85 -7.23 -5.42
C ARG A 139 9.61 -8.43 -4.51
N ILE A 140 9.27 -8.20 -3.23
CA ILE A 140 8.94 -9.29 -2.29
C ILE A 140 7.81 -10.14 -2.85
N GLY A 141 6.70 -9.52 -3.29
CA GLY A 141 5.56 -10.23 -3.86
C GLY A 141 5.97 -11.12 -5.03
N VAL A 142 6.67 -10.56 -6.03
CA VAL A 142 6.99 -11.30 -7.26
C VAL A 142 8.08 -12.35 -7.05
N GLU A 143 9.13 -12.07 -6.26
CA GLU A 143 10.22 -13.03 -6.06
C GLU A 143 9.80 -14.22 -5.19
N THR A 144 8.97 -13.98 -4.17
CA THR A 144 8.58 -15.03 -3.21
C THR A 144 7.28 -15.73 -3.59
N GLY A 145 6.39 -15.05 -4.32
CA GLY A 145 5.04 -15.53 -4.60
C GLY A 145 4.21 -15.74 -3.33
N LEU A 146 4.51 -14.99 -2.28
CA LEU A 146 3.84 -15.02 -0.97
C LEU A 146 3.50 -13.60 -0.52
N GLY A 147 2.42 -13.46 0.26
CA GLY A 147 2.10 -12.21 0.94
C GLY A 147 3.03 -11.94 2.12
N LEU A 148 3.05 -10.69 2.61
CA LEU A 148 3.97 -10.28 3.67
C LEU A 148 3.76 -11.08 4.96
N LEU A 149 2.52 -11.26 5.40
CA LEU A 149 2.21 -11.96 6.65
C LEU A 149 2.43 -13.48 6.55
N ASP A 150 2.32 -14.05 5.34
CA ASP A 150 2.72 -15.43 5.09
C ASP A 150 4.23 -15.62 5.21
N LEU A 151 5.03 -14.68 4.71
CA LEU A 151 6.49 -14.70 4.89
C LEU A 151 6.90 -14.55 6.35
N VAL A 152 6.23 -13.65 7.08
CA VAL A 152 6.45 -13.51 8.53
C VAL A 152 6.13 -14.82 9.25
N ARG A 153 5.02 -15.48 8.87
CA ARG A 153 4.60 -16.76 9.45
C ARG A 153 5.60 -17.89 9.19
N GLU A 154 6.15 -17.97 7.98
CA GLU A 154 7.08 -19.03 7.56
C GLU A 154 8.49 -18.85 8.17
N HIS A 155 8.98 -17.61 8.25
CA HIS A 155 10.35 -17.32 8.68
C HIS A 155 10.49 -16.95 10.17
N TYR A 156 9.52 -16.23 10.74
CA TYR A 156 9.57 -15.74 12.13
C TYR A 156 8.57 -16.47 13.04
N GLY A 157 7.62 -17.21 12.48
CA GLY A 157 6.67 -18.04 13.21
C GLY A 157 5.27 -17.43 13.34
N ARG A 158 4.31 -18.27 13.76
CA ARG A 158 2.89 -17.92 13.77
C ARG A 158 2.51 -16.80 14.75
N GLY A 159 3.22 -16.69 15.87
CA GLY A 159 2.94 -15.65 16.87
C GLY A 159 3.16 -14.24 16.32
N PHE A 160 4.29 -14.00 15.66
CA PHE A 160 4.59 -12.72 15.02
C PHE A 160 3.64 -12.39 13.88
N ALA A 161 3.28 -13.38 13.06
CA ALA A 161 2.30 -13.18 12.00
C ALA A 161 0.91 -12.82 12.55
N LEU A 162 0.46 -13.48 13.62
CA LEU A 162 -0.83 -13.19 14.24
C LEU A 162 -0.83 -11.82 14.93
N ALA A 163 0.26 -11.45 15.59
CA ALA A 163 0.42 -10.11 16.15
C ALA A 163 0.38 -9.03 15.05
N GLY A 164 1.12 -9.22 13.96
CA GLY A 164 1.11 -8.31 12.80
C GLY A 164 -0.27 -8.19 12.14
N ALA A 165 -0.97 -9.32 11.98
CA ALA A 165 -2.35 -9.32 11.48
C ALA A 165 -3.31 -8.63 12.44
N ALA A 166 -3.20 -8.86 13.74
CA ALA A 166 -4.04 -8.20 14.74
C ALA A 166 -3.85 -6.68 14.75
N PHE A 167 -2.59 -6.21 14.68
CA PHE A 167 -2.30 -4.78 14.59
C PHE A 167 -2.87 -4.16 13.31
N THR A 168 -2.62 -4.80 12.17
CA THR A 168 -3.12 -4.29 10.88
C THR A 168 -4.64 -4.32 10.82
N MET A 169 -5.27 -5.38 11.33
CA MET A 169 -6.72 -5.51 11.39
C MET A 169 -7.34 -4.45 12.30
N LEU A 170 -6.73 -4.15 13.44
CA LEU A 170 -7.17 -3.07 14.33
C LEU A 170 -7.12 -1.71 13.61
N THR A 171 -5.96 -1.38 13.02
CA THR A 171 -5.81 -0.12 12.27
C THR A 171 -6.86 -0.01 11.18
N ASN A 172 -6.94 -1.01 10.30
CA ASN A 172 -7.84 -0.97 9.15
C ASN A 172 -9.30 -0.93 9.59
N PHE A 173 -9.65 -1.59 10.69
CA PHE A 173 -11.01 -1.54 11.23
C PHE A 173 -11.39 -0.13 11.68
N VAL A 174 -10.47 0.60 12.34
CA VAL A 174 -10.69 2.01 12.72
C VAL A 174 -10.81 2.89 11.47
N VAL A 175 -9.99 2.67 10.44
CA VAL A 175 -10.08 3.39 9.15
C VAL A 175 -11.42 3.10 8.46
N VAL A 176 -11.86 1.85 8.41
CA VAL A 176 -13.16 1.47 7.80
C VAL A 176 -14.32 2.12 8.54
N ILE A 177 -14.29 2.18 9.88
CA ILE A 177 -15.29 2.91 10.67
C ILE A 177 -15.34 4.37 10.21
N ALA A 178 -14.18 5.03 10.21
CA ALA A 178 -14.07 6.45 9.90
C ALA A 178 -14.48 6.76 8.45
N ASP A 179 -14.08 5.94 7.47
CA ASP A 179 -14.45 6.10 6.06
C ASP A 179 -15.95 5.91 5.84
N ILE A 180 -16.59 4.93 6.50
CA ILE A 180 -18.06 4.79 6.46
C ILE A 180 -18.72 6.05 7.01
N MET A 181 -18.19 6.65 8.10
CA MET A 181 -18.71 7.91 8.62
C MET A 181 -18.59 9.04 7.61
N ALA A 182 -17.42 9.17 6.97
CA ALA A 182 -17.11 10.22 6.02
C ALA A 182 -18.05 10.17 4.81
N VAL A 183 -18.17 9.00 4.19
CA VAL A 183 -19.06 8.78 3.03
C VAL A 183 -20.51 9.07 3.40
N SER A 184 -20.94 8.60 4.57
CA SER A 184 -22.32 8.79 5.02
C SER A 184 -22.65 10.26 5.29
N ASP A 185 -21.69 11.01 5.84
CA ASP A 185 -21.87 12.43 6.11
C ASP A 185 -21.80 13.26 4.82
N ALA A 186 -20.93 12.89 3.88
CA ALA A 186 -20.90 13.48 2.55
C ALA A 186 -22.23 13.27 1.79
N MET A 187 -22.82 12.07 1.86
CA MET A 187 -24.16 11.82 1.29
C MET A 187 -25.26 12.61 2.00
N SER A 188 -25.16 12.76 3.33
CA SER A 188 -26.05 13.60 4.13
C SER A 188 -25.97 15.08 3.72
N ILE A 189 -24.77 15.59 3.41
CA ILE A 189 -24.58 16.96 2.93
C ILE A 189 -25.26 17.19 1.57
N LEU A 190 -25.17 16.22 0.65
CA LEU A 190 -25.75 16.34 -0.70
C LEU A 190 -27.26 16.20 -0.74
N THR A 191 -27.83 15.32 0.10
CA THR A 191 -29.26 14.96 0.04
C THR A 191 -30.10 15.59 1.13
N GLY A 192 -29.48 16.10 2.20
CA GLY A 192 -30.17 16.61 3.39
C GLY A 192 -30.84 15.53 4.26
N LEU A 193 -30.69 14.24 3.94
CA LEU A 193 -31.26 13.13 4.70
C LEU A 193 -30.40 12.76 5.93
N SER A 194 -30.99 12.02 6.87
CA SER A 194 -30.29 11.61 8.10
C SER A 194 -29.06 10.74 7.81
N ARG A 195 -27.92 11.10 8.40
CA ARG A 195 -26.66 10.34 8.37
C ARG A 195 -26.83 8.86 8.73
N MET A 196 -27.74 8.50 9.64
CA MET A 196 -27.95 7.10 10.06
C MET A 196 -28.42 6.21 8.91
N PHE A 197 -29.24 6.75 8.01
CA PHE A 197 -29.68 6.01 6.83
C PHE A 197 -28.50 5.69 5.91
N PHE A 198 -27.61 6.66 5.69
CA PHE A 198 -26.44 6.47 4.84
C PHE A 198 -25.38 5.56 5.44
N ILE A 199 -25.23 5.50 6.77
CA ILE A 199 -24.35 4.51 7.42
C ILE A 199 -24.82 3.10 7.07
N ALA A 200 -26.11 2.82 7.26
CA ALA A 200 -26.67 1.51 6.95
C ALA A 200 -26.58 1.21 5.44
N ALA A 201 -26.91 2.18 4.59
CA ALA A 201 -26.86 2.03 3.14
C ALA A 201 -25.43 1.77 2.64
N THR A 202 -24.45 2.55 3.11
CA THR A 202 -23.03 2.42 2.72
C THR A 202 -22.47 1.06 3.18
N ALA A 203 -22.72 0.68 4.43
CA ALA A 203 -22.27 -0.61 4.95
C ALA A 203 -22.90 -1.79 4.19
N PHE A 204 -24.21 -1.73 3.95
CA PHE A 204 -24.90 -2.76 3.18
C PHE A 204 -24.38 -2.84 1.73
N PHE A 205 -24.12 -1.70 1.10
CA PHE A 205 -23.59 -1.63 -0.26
C PHE A 205 -22.18 -2.24 -0.36
N VAL A 206 -21.27 -1.88 0.55
CA VAL A 206 -19.91 -2.45 0.63
C VAL A 206 -19.97 -3.96 0.88
N TRP A 207 -20.81 -4.40 1.82
CA TRP A 207 -21.03 -5.81 2.09
C TRP A 207 -21.57 -6.57 0.87
N TYR A 208 -22.59 -6.03 0.21
CA TYR A 208 -23.21 -6.63 -0.97
C TYR A 208 -22.21 -6.81 -2.11
N ILE A 209 -21.39 -5.77 -2.35
CA ILE A 209 -20.31 -5.81 -3.35
C ILE A 209 -19.30 -6.90 -3.03
N LEU A 210 -18.85 -7.02 -1.77
CA LEU A 210 -17.83 -7.99 -1.40
C LEU A 210 -18.33 -9.44 -1.40
N VAL A 211 -19.62 -9.67 -1.12
CA VAL A 211 -20.17 -11.03 -0.99
C VAL A 211 -20.73 -11.59 -2.30
N PHE A 212 -21.44 -10.76 -3.08
CA PHE A 212 -22.24 -11.26 -4.20
C PHE A 212 -21.72 -10.88 -5.57
N GLN A 213 -20.93 -9.81 -5.67
CA GLN A 213 -20.49 -9.30 -6.96
C GLN A 213 -19.11 -9.83 -7.33
N ASP A 214 -18.91 -10.04 -8.62
CA ASP A 214 -17.60 -10.38 -9.17
C ASP A 214 -16.70 -9.15 -9.11
N TYR A 215 -15.67 -9.23 -8.28
CA TYR A 215 -14.73 -8.14 -8.02
C TYR A 215 -14.17 -7.54 -9.32
N GLN A 216 -13.93 -8.36 -10.36
CA GLN A 216 -13.38 -7.88 -11.62
C GLN A 216 -14.35 -6.99 -12.43
N LYS A 217 -15.66 -7.15 -12.25
CA LYS A 217 -16.66 -6.35 -12.97
C LYS A 217 -16.86 -4.97 -12.34
N ILE A 218 -16.69 -4.88 -11.03
CA ILE A 218 -16.88 -3.64 -10.23
C ILE A 218 -15.72 -2.67 -10.44
N THR A 219 -14.53 -3.22 -10.68
CA THR A 219 -13.31 -2.52 -11.06
C THR A 219 -13.53 -1.30 -11.98
N ARG A 220 -14.26 -1.42 -13.09
CA ARG A 220 -14.50 -0.29 -14.02
C ARG A 220 -15.36 0.82 -13.42
N ALA A 221 -16.35 0.47 -12.62
CA ALA A 221 -17.18 1.44 -11.93
C ALA A 221 -16.36 2.20 -10.87
N LEU A 222 -15.46 1.51 -10.17
CA LEU A 222 -14.59 2.10 -9.15
C LEU A 222 -13.63 3.15 -9.73
N VAL A 223 -13.15 2.97 -10.96
CA VAL A 223 -12.37 4.01 -11.65
C VAL A 223 -13.17 5.29 -11.87
N LEU A 224 -14.44 5.16 -12.26
CA LEU A 224 -15.31 6.32 -12.46
C LEU A 224 -15.51 7.10 -11.16
N PHE A 225 -15.60 6.38 -10.03
CA PHE A 225 -15.71 6.98 -8.71
C PHE A 225 -14.44 7.70 -8.25
N SER A 226 -13.25 7.45 -8.83
CA SER A 226 -12.04 8.21 -8.46
C SER A 226 -11.87 9.51 -9.25
N LEU A 227 -12.57 9.68 -10.38
CA LEU A 227 -12.48 10.89 -11.22
C LEU A 227 -12.82 12.21 -10.50
N PRO A 228 -13.78 12.26 -9.55
CA PRO A 228 -14.05 13.48 -8.80
C PRO A 228 -12.86 14.02 -8.00
N LEU A 229 -11.88 13.20 -7.65
CA LEU A 229 -10.67 13.68 -6.98
C LEU A 229 -9.85 14.65 -7.85
N TYR A 230 -9.95 14.54 -9.18
CA TYR A 230 -9.29 15.50 -10.08
C TYR A 230 -9.94 16.90 -10.06
N LEU A 231 -11.16 17.04 -9.53
CA LEU A 231 -11.77 18.36 -9.31
C LEU A 231 -10.96 19.19 -8.29
N TYR A 232 -10.23 18.55 -7.36
CA TYR A 232 -9.33 19.27 -6.46
C TYR A 232 -8.15 19.90 -7.19
N VAL A 233 -7.69 19.30 -8.30
CA VAL A 233 -6.65 19.92 -9.15
C VAL A 233 -7.18 21.20 -9.78
N ALA A 234 -8.41 21.16 -10.32
CA ALA A 234 -9.06 22.35 -10.85
C ALA A 234 -9.26 23.41 -9.74
N ALA A 235 -9.73 23.00 -8.56
CA ALA A 235 -9.90 23.88 -7.40
C ALA A 235 -8.58 24.57 -6.99
N ALA A 236 -7.46 23.83 -6.97
CA ALA A 236 -6.15 24.37 -6.66
C ALA A 236 -5.62 25.35 -7.72
N ILE A 237 -6.05 25.22 -8.98
CA ILE A 237 -5.69 26.17 -10.04
C ILE A 237 -6.53 27.45 -9.89
N PHE A 238 -7.81 27.32 -9.53
CA PHE A 238 -8.72 28.45 -9.34
C PHE A 238 -8.39 29.31 -8.12
N THR A 239 -7.66 28.80 -7.12
CA THR A 239 -7.15 29.65 -6.03
C THR A 239 -6.07 30.65 -6.49
N HIS A 240 -5.63 30.57 -7.75
CA HIS A 240 -4.56 31.39 -8.32
C HIS A 240 -3.32 31.48 -7.41
N PRO A 241 -2.73 30.34 -7.00
CA PRO A 241 -1.61 30.35 -6.07
C PRO A 241 -0.39 30.96 -6.75
N HIS A 242 0.37 31.78 -6.01
CA HIS A 242 1.66 32.27 -6.48
C HIS A 242 2.63 31.08 -6.62
N ILE A 243 2.89 30.66 -7.85
CA ILE A 243 3.68 29.47 -8.18
C ILE A 243 5.08 29.52 -7.52
N SER A 244 5.68 30.71 -7.42
CA SER A 244 6.96 30.91 -6.75
C SER A 244 6.92 30.53 -5.25
N THR A 245 5.87 30.96 -4.54
CA THR A 245 5.68 30.62 -3.12
C THR A 245 5.38 29.15 -2.93
N LEU A 246 4.59 28.55 -3.82
CA LEU A 246 4.24 27.14 -3.78
C LEU A 246 5.47 26.25 -4.01
N LEU A 247 6.31 26.56 -5.00
CA LEU A 247 7.58 25.88 -5.21
C LEU A 247 8.52 26.05 -4.02
N HIS A 248 8.61 27.25 -3.47
CA HIS A 248 9.43 27.50 -2.29
C HIS A 248 8.97 26.66 -1.09
N ASP A 249 7.67 26.62 -0.81
CA ASP A 249 7.13 25.89 0.35
C ASP A 249 7.09 24.37 0.16
N ILE A 250 7.21 23.87 -1.08
CA ILE A 250 7.46 22.45 -1.37
C ILE A 250 8.91 22.06 -1.04
N PHE A 251 9.90 22.89 -1.38
CA PHE A 251 11.32 22.53 -1.23
C PHE A 251 11.96 23.02 0.07
N VAL A 252 11.40 24.05 0.70
CA VAL A 252 11.96 24.68 1.89
C VAL A 252 11.06 24.40 3.10
N PRO A 253 11.52 23.57 4.06
CA PRO A 253 10.71 23.22 5.22
C PRO A 253 10.56 24.42 6.16
N ARG A 254 9.32 24.92 6.32
CA ARG A 254 8.97 25.90 7.35
C ARG A 254 8.47 25.16 8.59
N MET A 255 9.38 24.74 9.45
CA MET A 255 9.02 24.02 10.67
C MET A 255 8.42 24.96 11.70
N GLN A 256 7.22 24.63 12.20
CA GLN A 256 6.59 25.28 13.34
C GLN A 256 6.75 24.38 14.56
N ALA A 257 7.22 24.94 15.68
CA ALA A 257 7.39 24.19 16.93
C ALA A 257 6.07 24.11 17.70
N SER A 258 5.09 23.38 17.17
CA SER A 258 3.80 23.11 17.83
C SER A 258 3.46 21.61 17.83
N SER A 259 2.71 21.16 18.85
CA SER A 259 2.24 19.77 18.94
C SER A 259 1.35 19.42 17.75
N GLU A 260 0.42 20.32 17.42
CA GLU A 260 -0.50 20.16 16.30
C GLU A 260 0.23 19.99 14.96
N TYR A 261 1.35 20.70 14.75
CA TYR A 261 2.16 20.55 13.54
C TYR A 261 2.81 19.16 13.46
N ALA A 262 3.35 18.66 14.58
CA ALA A 262 3.93 17.31 14.64
C ALA A 262 2.86 16.22 14.44
N GLU A 263 1.69 16.37 15.06
CA GLU A 263 0.56 15.45 14.90
C GLU A 263 0.07 15.39 13.44
N ASN A 264 -0.03 16.53 12.76
CA ASN A 264 -0.42 16.57 11.34
C ASN A 264 0.64 15.94 10.43
N ILE A 265 1.94 16.05 10.75
CA ILE A 265 2.98 15.29 10.04
C ILE A 265 2.72 13.79 10.21
N VAL A 266 2.50 13.31 11.43
CA VAL A 266 2.21 11.87 11.68
C VAL A 266 0.96 11.43 10.94
N ALA A 267 -0.10 12.24 10.96
CA ALA A 267 -1.35 11.94 10.26
C ALA A 267 -1.15 11.85 8.74
N LEU A 268 -0.43 12.81 8.13
CA LEU A 268 -0.13 12.76 6.70
C LEU A 268 0.69 11.51 6.34
N PHE A 269 1.74 11.21 7.10
CA PHE A 269 2.53 9.99 6.92
C PHE A 269 1.65 8.73 7.05
N GLY A 270 0.81 8.67 8.08
CA GLY A 270 -0.11 7.56 8.31
C GLY A 270 -1.14 7.39 7.21
N SER A 271 -1.60 8.48 6.60
CA SER A 271 -2.56 8.44 5.48
C SER A 271 -1.97 8.02 4.15
N PHE A 272 -0.70 8.36 3.87
CA PHE A 272 -0.06 7.96 2.61
C PHE A 272 0.64 6.61 2.69
N LEU A 273 1.10 6.22 3.88
CA LEU A 273 1.85 4.98 4.10
C LEU A 273 1.05 3.98 4.94
N THR A 274 -0.27 3.93 4.77
CA THR A 274 -1.14 3.08 5.59
C THR A 274 -0.70 1.60 5.51
N PRO A 275 -0.62 0.87 6.64
CA PRO A 275 -0.16 -0.51 6.66
C PRO A 275 -0.86 -1.43 5.66
N TYR A 276 -2.16 -1.23 5.44
CA TYR A 276 -2.94 -2.03 4.49
C TYR A 276 -2.44 -1.88 3.06
N ILE A 277 -2.07 -0.67 2.60
CA ILE A 277 -1.60 -0.45 1.23
C ILE A 277 -0.33 -1.27 1.02
N ILE A 278 0.56 -1.27 2.00
CA ILE A 278 1.86 -1.95 1.92
C ILE A 278 1.68 -3.47 1.89
N ILE A 279 0.82 -4.01 2.74
CA ILE A 279 0.55 -5.46 2.79
C ILE A 279 -0.24 -5.91 1.56
N TRP A 280 -1.23 -5.13 1.15
CA TRP A 280 -1.99 -5.35 -0.09
C TRP A 280 -1.09 -5.30 -1.32
N GLN A 281 -0.18 -4.33 -1.40
CA GLN A 281 0.76 -4.16 -2.50
C GLN A 281 1.66 -5.40 -2.67
N THR A 282 2.13 -5.97 -1.55
CA THR A 282 2.97 -7.18 -1.56
C THR A 282 2.16 -8.39 -2.01
N SER A 283 0.95 -8.54 -1.48
CA SER A 283 0.10 -9.70 -1.73
C SER A 283 -0.51 -9.70 -3.14
N SER A 284 -0.93 -8.56 -3.68
CA SER A 284 -1.43 -8.44 -5.05
C SER A 284 -0.39 -8.83 -6.11
N ARG A 285 0.89 -8.64 -5.80
CA ARG A 285 2.03 -8.94 -6.69
C ARG A 285 2.61 -10.34 -6.49
N SER A 286 1.98 -11.16 -5.65
CA SER A 286 2.40 -12.54 -5.41
C SER A 286 1.94 -13.51 -6.50
N ASP A 287 1.05 -13.09 -7.40
CA ASP A 287 0.55 -13.94 -8.49
C ASP A 287 1.60 -14.09 -9.62
N PRO A 288 1.94 -15.32 -10.04
CA PRO A 288 2.93 -15.56 -11.10
C PRO A 288 2.56 -15.01 -12.48
N ASN A 289 1.30 -14.69 -12.75
CA ASN A 289 0.87 -14.12 -14.04
C ASN A 289 1.04 -12.60 -14.13
N HIS A 290 1.58 -11.96 -13.09
CA HIS A 290 1.69 -10.51 -13.02
C HIS A 290 2.96 -10.02 -13.72
N GLU A 291 2.82 -9.33 -14.85
CA GLU A 291 3.96 -8.72 -15.56
C GLU A 291 4.55 -7.55 -14.76
N HIS A 292 5.88 -7.50 -14.67
CA HIS A 292 6.62 -6.48 -13.93
C HIS A 292 6.60 -5.15 -14.68
N HIS A 293 5.76 -4.21 -14.24
CA HIS A 293 5.82 -2.82 -14.70
C HIS A 293 6.17 -1.89 -13.53
N GLY A 294 7.47 -1.67 -13.32
CA GLY A 294 7.96 -0.69 -12.33
C GLY A 294 7.49 0.74 -12.60
N ALA A 295 7.10 1.05 -13.85
CA ALA A 295 6.57 2.34 -14.25
C ALA A 295 5.22 2.68 -13.58
N ASP A 296 4.37 1.69 -13.31
CA ASP A 296 3.03 1.93 -12.76
C ASP A 296 3.08 2.49 -11.34
N SER A 297 4.05 2.03 -10.53
CA SER A 297 4.25 2.53 -9.16
C SER A 297 4.75 3.99 -9.15
N ILE A 298 5.57 4.38 -10.13
CA ILE A 298 6.07 5.75 -10.26
C ILE A 298 4.92 6.70 -10.64
N ILE A 299 4.13 6.31 -11.64
CA ILE A 299 2.98 7.11 -12.10
C ILE A 299 1.95 7.24 -10.97
N SER A 300 1.63 6.13 -10.28
CA SER A 300 0.73 6.12 -9.14
C SER A 300 1.17 7.05 -8.02
N THR A 301 2.46 7.01 -7.68
CA THR A 301 3.03 7.91 -6.66
C THR A 301 2.97 9.36 -7.09
N ALA A 302 3.28 9.66 -8.36
CA ALA A 302 3.22 11.01 -8.90
C ALA A 302 1.79 11.57 -8.90
N VAL A 303 0.79 10.77 -9.28
CA VAL A 303 -0.62 11.18 -9.21
C VAL A 303 -1.07 11.41 -7.77
N THR A 304 -0.71 10.52 -6.85
CA THR A 304 -1.01 10.67 -5.41
C THR A 304 -0.44 11.99 -4.88
N PHE A 305 0.82 12.29 -5.23
CA PHE A 305 1.50 13.54 -4.86
C PHE A 305 0.78 14.78 -5.40
N VAL A 306 0.44 14.78 -6.69
CA VAL A 306 -0.25 15.92 -7.32
C VAL A 306 -1.60 16.16 -6.66
N LEU A 307 -2.41 15.11 -6.49
CA LEU A 307 -3.72 15.20 -5.87
C LEU A 307 -3.63 15.69 -4.41
N ALA A 308 -2.70 15.15 -3.62
CA ALA A 308 -2.49 15.58 -2.23
C ALA A 308 -2.09 17.06 -2.14
N CYS A 309 -1.13 17.50 -2.97
CA CYS A 309 -0.75 18.91 -3.05
C CYS A 309 -1.93 19.79 -3.47
N SER A 310 -2.73 19.36 -4.44
CA SER A 310 -3.92 20.09 -4.88
C SER A 310 -4.95 20.23 -3.76
N ILE A 311 -5.21 19.19 -2.95
CA ILE A 311 -6.14 19.27 -1.82
C ILE A 311 -5.65 20.29 -0.77
N ILE A 312 -4.37 20.24 -0.40
CA ILE A 312 -3.77 21.18 0.57
C ILE A 312 -3.85 22.62 0.06
N VAL A 313 -3.52 22.86 -1.21
CA VAL A 313 -3.54 24.20 -1.83
C VAL A 313 -4.96 24.72 -2.02
N ALA A 314 -5.93 23.85 -2.34
CA ALA A 314 -7.33 24.24 -2.48
C ALA A 314 -7.96 24.64 -1.12
N THR A 315 -7.40 24.15 0.00
CA THR A 315 -7.94 24.36 1.34
C THR A 315 -7.11 25.36 2.17
N SER A 316 -5.96 25.80 1.66
CA SER A 316 -5.02 26.69 2.35
C SER A 316 -5.51 28.11 2.60
N ALA A 317 -6.56 28.54 1.88
CA ALA A 317 -7.11 29.88 1.98
C ALA A 317 -7.93 30.13 3.27
N VAL A 318 -8.19 29.11 4.09
CA VAL A 318 -9.01 29.22 5.30
C VAL A 318 -8.13 29.20 6.56
N LEU A 319 -7.62 30.36 6.95
CA LEU A 319 -6.60 30.54 8.01
C LEU A 319 -7.13 30.55 9.47
N GLN A 320 -8.37 30.15 9.76
CA GLN A 320 -8.97 30.38 11.09
C GLN A 320 -9.59 29.13 11.74
N PHE A 321 -8.77 28.13 12.08
CA PHE A 321 -9.18 27.10 13.03
C PHE A 321 -8.15 26.95 14.16
N ASN A 322 -8.59 27.16 15.41
CA ASN A 322 -7.76 27.04 16.62
C ASN A 322 -7.46 25.58 17.02
N HIS A 323 -8.24 24.61 16.52
CA HIS A 323 -8.01 23.17 16.67
C HIS A 323 -8.56 22.43 15.43
N ALA A 324 -7.66 22.05 14.54
CA ALA A 324 -8.00 21.44 13.25
C ALA A 324 -8.70 20.06 13.33
N PRO A 325 -8.43 19.19 14.34
CA PRO A 325 -9.10 17.89 14.46
C PRO A 325 -10.57 17.94 14.91
N ASP A 326 -11.06 19.09 15.41
CA ASP A 326 -12.44 19.28 15.89
C ASP A 326 -13.39 19.79 14.80
N MET A 327 -12.89 19.97 13.57
CA MET A 327 -13.70 20.42 12.45
C MET A 327 -14.85 19.45 12.18
N THR A 328 -16.01 19.99 11.82
CA THR A 328 -17.10 19.18 11.28
C THR A 328 -16.88 18.92 9.79
N THR A 329 -17.47 17.86 9.25
CA THR A 329 -17.40 17.58 7.79
C THR A 329 -17.94 18.75 6.96
N ARG A 330 -18.90 19.51 7.48
CA ARG A 330 -19.38 20.75 6.85
C ARG A 330 -18.33 21.85 6.85
N GLN A 331 -17.59 22.03 7.95
CA GLN A 331 -16.48 22.99 7.99
C GLN A 331 -15.32 22.56 7.08
N ALA A 332 -15.04 21.26 6.96
CA ALA A 332 -14.08 20.74 5.99
C ALA A 332 -14.52 21.03 4.54
N ALA A 333 -15.82 20.90 4.24
CA ALA A 333 -16.40 21.32 2.97
C ALA A 333 -16.33 22.84 2.73
N GLU A 334 -16.56 23.65 3.78
CA GLU A 334 -16.43 25.11 3.73
C GLU A 334 -14.97 25.56 3.50
N ALA A 335 -13.98 24.74 3.87
CA ALA A 335 -12.57 25.00 3.59
C ALA A 335 -12.28 25.13 2.07
N LEU A 336 -13.08 24.49 1.22
CA LEU A 336 -13.00 24.59 -0.24
C LEU A 336 -13.77 25.77 -0.84
N ARG A 337 -14.58 26.48 -0.05
CA ARG A 337 -15.40 27.59 -0.52
C ARG A 337 -14.56 28.73 -1.14
N PRO A 338 -13.39 29.12 -0.62
CA PRO A 338 -12.57 30.16 -1.26
C PRO A 338 -12.05 29.75 -2.64
N ALA A 339 -11.86 28.46 -2.89
CA ALA A 339 -11.32 27.94 -4.15
C ALA A 339 -12.39 27.78 -5.24
N VAL A 340 -13.58 27.28 -4.88
CA VAL A 340 -14.62 26.87 -5.85
C VAL A 340 -15.97 27.56 -5.62
N GLY A 341 -16.02 28.53 -4.70
CA GLY A 341 -17.27 29.21 -4.32
C GLY A 341 -18.28 28.25 -3.70
N ASP A 342 -19.56 28.46 -4.01
CA ASP A 342 -20.67 27.67 -3.44
C ASP A 342 -20.66 26.19 -3.87
N TRP A 343 -19.86 25.82 -4.87
CA TRP A 343 -19.67 24.43 -5.28
C TRP A 343 -18.71 23.66 -4.38
N GLY A 344 -18.00 24.32 -3.45
CA GLY A 344 -17.00 23.68 -2.58
C GLY A 344 -17.53 22.46 -1.82
N ALA A 345 -18.75 22.56 -1.26
CA ALA A 345 -19.36 21.44 -0.54
C ALA A 345 -19.73 20.25 -1.44
N ILE A 346 -20.12 20.53 -2.70
CA ILE A 346 -20.46 19.50 -3.67
C ILE A 346 -19.19 18.78 -4.13
N VAL A 347 -18.14 19.53 -4.48
CA VAL A 347 -16.84 18.96 -4.87
C VAL A 347 -16.26 18.11 -3.74
N PHE A 348 -16.32 18.61 -2.50
CA PHE A 348 -15.88 17.88 -1.33
C PHE A 348 -16.64 16.56 -1.16
N ALA A 349 -17.97 16.62 -1.13
CA ALA A 349 -18.81 15.46 -0.90
C ALA A 349 -18.67 14.40 -1.99
N ILE A 350 -18.66 14.80 -3.26
CA ILE A 350 -18.47 13.86 -4.39
C ILE A 350 -17.06 13.24 -4.33
N GLY A 351 -16.04 14.02 -3.97
CA GLY A 351 -14.68 13.51 -3.77
C GLY A 351 -14.60 12.42 -2.69
N ILE A 352 -15.20 12.66 -1.53
CA ILE A 352 -15.24 11.72 -0.39
C ILE A 352 -16.07 10.47 -0.71
N ILE A 353 -17.23 10.62 -1.34
CA ILE A 353 -18.05 9.48 -1.76
C ILE A 353 -17.27 8.65 -2.79
N GLY A 354 -16.66 9.32 -3.75
CA GLY A 354 -15.86 8.71 -4.81
C GLY A 354 -14.71 7.88 -4.28
N SER A 355 -13.83 8.48 -3.47
CA SER A 355 -12.72 7.76 -2.84
C SER A 355 -13.19 6.65 -1.92
N GLY A 356 -14.23 6.88 -1.13
CA GLY A 356 -14.75 5.90 -0.17
C GLY A 356 -15.34 4.65 -0.84
N MET A 357 -16.04 4.81 -1.97
CA MET A 357 -16.55 3.65 -2.72
C MET A 357 -15.42 2.77 -3.28
N VAL A 358 -14.25 3.35 -3.59
CA VAL A 358 -13.06 2.60 -4.04
C VAL A 358 -12.32 1.97 -2.87
N ALA A 359 -12.12 2.73 -1.80
CA ALA A 359 -11.29 2.33 -0.67
C ALA A 359 -11.97 1.30 0.23
N LEU A 360 -13.25 1.47 0.58
CA LEU A 360 -13.95 0.65 1.58
C LEU A 360 -13.94 -0.86 1.25
N PRO A 361 -14.23 -1.32 0.02
CA PRO A 361 -14.13 -2.73 -0.32
C PRO A 361 -12.70 -3.27 -0.21
N VAL A 362 -11.71 -2.50 -0.67
CA VAL A 362 -10.28 -2.90 -0.66
C VAL A 362 -9.75 -2.99 0.77
N LEU A 363 -10.02 -1.97 1.59
CA LEU A 363 -9.69 -1.91 3.02
C LEU A 363 -10.27 -3.11 3.77
N THR A 364 -11.56 -3.37 3.56
CA THR A 364 -12.28 -4.46 4.21
C THR A 364 -11.75 -5.82 3.79
N ALA A 365 -11.54 -6.02 2.48
CA ALA A 365 -10.95 -7.25 1.97
C ALA A 365 -9.52 -7.48 2.52
N SER A 366 -8.70 -6.42 2.52
CA SER A 366 -7.31 -6.47 2.97
C SER A 366 -7.21 -6.94 4.42
N MET A 367 -7.97 -6.34 5.35
CA MET A 367 -7.93 -6.74 6.76
C MET A 367 -8.36 -8.20 6.97
N CYS A 368 -9.33 -8.69 6.20
CA CYS A 368 -9.76 -10.09 6.28
C CYS A 368 -8.71 -11.05 5.71
N PHE A 369 -8.00 -10.63 4.64
CA PHE A 369 -6.90 -11.40 4.09
C PHE A 369 -5.69 -11.45 5.03
N ASP A 370 -5.41 -10.37 5.75
CA ASP A 370 -4.30 -10.31 6.70
C ASP A 370 -4.46 -11.37 7.79
N LEU A 371 -5.67 -11.46 8.35
CA LEU A 371 -5.99 -12.51 9.31
C LEU A 371 -5.95 -13.90 8.67
N ALA A 372 -6.47 -14.07 7.45
CA ALA A 372 -6.46 -15.35 6.76
C ALA A 372 -5.03 -15.85 6.47
N GLN A 373 -4.11 -14.97 6.06
CA GLN A 373 -2.69 -15.27 5.86
C GLN A 373 -2.01 -15.68 7.17
N ALA A 374 -2.18 -14.88 8.23
CA ALA A 374 -1.55 -15.17 9.52
C ALA A 374 -2.04 -16.48 10.15
N VAL A 375 -3.30 -16.84 9.93
CA VAL A 375 -3.86 -18.10 10.43
C VAL A 375 -3.60 -19.27 9.46
N GLY A 376 -3.48 -19.00 8.17
CA GLY A 376 -3.32 -19.98 7.10
C GLY A 376 -4.61 -20.66 6.68
N TRP A 377 -5.71 -19.92 6.56
CA TRP A 377 -7.00 -20.43 6.09
C TRP A 377 -7.22 -20.12 4.60
N LYS A 378 -8.12 -20.88 3.96
CA LYS A 378 -8.58 -20.58 2.59
C LYS A 378 -9.29 -19.22 2.56
N ALA A 379 -8.86 -18.34 1.66
CA ALA A 379 -9.42 -17.02 1.47
C ALA A 379 -9.29 -16.58 -0.01
N GLY A 380 -10.36 -16.05 -0.58
CA GLY A 380 -10.32 -15.51 -1.93
C GLY A 380 -11.63 -14.82 -2.27
N LEU A 381 -11.56 -13.63 -2.84
CA LEU A 381 -12.76 -12.92 -3.32
C LEU A 381 -13.34 -13.57 -4.59
N SER A 382 -12.53 -14.33 -5.32
CA SER A 382 -12.99 -15.11 -6.48
C SER A 382 -13.60 -16.46 -6.09
N ASP A 383 -13.43 -16.90 -4.84
CA ASP A 383 -14.05 -18.12 -4.35
C ASP A 383 -15.50 -17.84 -3.96
N LYS A 384 -16.39 -18.78 -4.23
CA LYS A 384 -17.81 -18.62 -3.88
C LYS A 384 -18.01 -18.55 -2.35
N PRO A 385 -19.02 -17.82 -1.85
CA PRO A 385 -19.25 -17.65 -0.41
C PRO A 385 -19.34 -18.95 0.40
N TRP A 386 -19.83 -20.03 -0.22
CA TRP A 386 -19.94 -21.35 0.40
C TRP A 386 -18.62 -22.12 0.47
N GLU A 387 -17.61 -21.77 -0.32
CA GLU A 387 -16.28 -22.40 -0.33
C GLU A 387 -15.33 -21.81 0.71
N ALA A 388 -15.50 -20.53 1.05
CA ALA A 388 -14.68 -19.81 2.02
C ALA A 388 -15.53 -19.20 3.14
N LYS A 389 -16.40 -20.02 3.76
CA LYS A 389 -17.40 -19.56 4.76
C LYS A 389 -16.80 -18.67 5.85
N ARG A 390 -15.64 -19.04 6.41
CA ARG A 390 -14.99 -18.29 7.49
C ARG A 390 -14.56 -16.89 7.05
N PHE A 391 -14.11 -16.75 5.81
CA PHE A 391 -13.66 -15.49 5.23
C PHE A 391 -14.84 -14.52 5.01
N TYR A 392 -15.93 -15.02 4.41
CA TYR A 392 -17.12 -14.20 4.18
C TYR A 392 -17.89 -13.85 5.46
N VAL A 393 -17.90 -14.74 6.45
CA VAL A 393 -18.42 -14.43 7.80
C VAL A 393 -17.59 -13.32 8.45
N LEU A 394 -16.26 -13.37 8.32
CA LEU A 394 -15.38 -12.34 8.84
C LEU A 394 -15.62 -10.98 8.17
N ILE A 395 -15.76 -10.94 6.84
CA ILE A 395 -16.12 -9.71 6.10
C ILE A 395 -17.45 -9.15 6.62
N SER A 396 -18.47 -10.02 6.73
CA SER A 396 -19.79 -9.60 7.19
C SER A 396 -19.72 -9.03 8.62
N ALA A 397 -19.07 -9.75 9.53
CA ALA A 397 -18.89 -9.29 10.90
C ALA A 397 -18.16 -7.96 10.95
N ALA A 398 -17.08 -7.78 10.18
CA ALA A 398 -16.30 -6.56 10.22
C ALA A 398 -17.07 -5.35 9.66
N VAL A 399 -17.80 -5.50 8.55
CA VAL A 399 -18.62 -4.41 7.99
C VAL A 399 -19.75 -4.01 8.95
N PHE A 400 -20.48 -4.98 9.49
CA PHE A 400 -21.61 -4.67 10.40
C PHE A 400 -21.15 -4.17 11.77
N LEU A 401 -20.02 -4.66 12.28
CA LEU A 401 -19.42 -4.12 13.51
C LEU A 401 -18.91 -2.69 13.29
N ALA A 402 -18.32 -2.39 12.13
CA ALA A 402 -17.90 -1.03 11.79
C ALA A 402 -19.11 -0.09 11.66
N ALA A 403 -20.18 -0.53 11.00
CA ALA A 403 -21.44 0.21 10.93
C ALA A 403 -22.08 0.39 12.32
N GLY A 404 -22.00 -0.64 13.18
CA GLY A 404 -22.48 -0.60 14.55
C GLY A 404 -21.72 0.38 15.44
N ALA A 405 -20.40 0.47 15.28
CA ALA A 405 -19.56 1.43 15.99
C ALA A 405 -19.96 2.88 15.67
N ASN A 406 -20.53 3.14 14.48
CA ASN A 406 -20.98 4.46 14.07
C ASN A 406 -22.22 4.97 14.81
N PHE A 407 -22.90 4.15 15.61
CA PHE A 407 -23.93 4.62 16.53
C PHE A 407 -23.36 5.40 17.74
N LEU A 408 -22.04 5.36 17.97
CA LEU A 408 -21.38 6.04 19.09
C LEU A 408 -21.31 7.58 18.95
N ARG A 409 -21.98 8.18 17.94
CA ARG A 409 -22.07 9.64 17.70
C ARG A 409 -20.73 10.39 17.75
N ILE A 410 -19.65 9.73 17.32
CA ILE A 410 -18.31 10.34 17.21
C ILE A 410 -18.30 11.31 16.00
N ASN A 411 -17.51 12.38 16.09
CA ASN A 411 -17.25 13.28 14.96
C ASN A 411 -16.46 12.52 13.87
N PRO A 412 -16.94 12.47 12.60
CA PRO A 412 -16.24 11.80 11.50
C PRO A 412 -14.81 12.30 11.28
N VAL A 413 -14.59 13.61 11.31
CA VAL A 413 -13.30 14.22 11.00
C VAL A 413 -12.27 13.83 12.06
N THR A 414 -12.66 13.90 13.33
CA THR A 414 -11.83 13.46 14.46
C THR A 414 -11.51 11.96 14.35
N ALA A 415 -12.50 11.13 14.02
CA ALA A 415 -12.28 9.70 13.84
C ALA A 415 -11.30 9.39 12.68
N LEU A 416 -11.45 10.07 11.54
CA LEU A 416 -10.54 9.94 10.39
C LEU A 416 -9.12 10.35 10.78
N TYR A 417 -8.97 11.53 11.38
CA TYR A 417 -7.68 12.06 11.79
C TYR A 417 -6.94 11.11 12.75
N TRP A 418 -7.60 10.67 13.83
CA TRP A 418 -7.00 9.76 14.79
C TRP A 418 -6.73 8.37 14.22
N SER A 419 -7.55 7.91 13.26
CA SER A 419 -7.29 6.65 12.56
C SER A 419 -5.98 6.70 11.76
N MET A 420 -5.66 7.85 11.15
CA MET A 420 -4.42 8.04 10.40
C MET A 420 -3.22 8.19 11.32
N VAL A 421 -3.35 8.88 12.46
CA VAL A 421 -2.28 8.93 13.48
C VAL A 421 -1.97 7.51 13.99
N LEU A 422 -3.00 6.73 14.31
CA LEU A 422 -2.85 5.33 14.72
C LEU A 422 -2.19 4.49 13.62
N ALA A 423 -2.59 4.67 12.36
CA ALA A 423 -2.00 4.00 11.21
C ALA A 423 -0.50 4.33 11.03
N GLY A 424 -0.13 5.60 11.21
CA GLY A 424 1.26 6.06 11.15
C GLY A 424 2.14 5.43 12.25
N VAL A 425 1.60 5.24 13.46
CA VAL A 425 2.32 4.55 14.54
C VAL A 425 2.42 3.04 14.26
N LEU A 426 1.32 2.42 13.84
CA LEU A 426 1.28 0.97 13.59
C LEU A 426 1.96 0.56 12.27
N LEU A 427 2.42 1.52 11.47
CA LEU A 427 3.27 1.31 10.31
C LEU A 427 4.69 0.84 10.68
N ILE A 428 5.22 1.28 11.81
CA ILE A 428 6.60 0.98 12.26
C ILE A 428 6.91 -0.52 12.24
N PRO A 429 6.14 -1.41 12.90
CA PRO A 429 6.43 -2.85 12.88
C PRO A 429 6.38 -3.45 11.47
N THR A 430 5.46 -2.99 10.63
CA THR A 430 5.33 -3.44 9.24
C THR A 430 6.58 -3.10 8.42
N LEU A 431 7.08 -1.87 8.54
CA LEU A 431 8.33 -1.45 7.87
C LEU A 431 9.55 -2.23 8.36
N ILE A 432 9.62 -2.55 9.65
CA ILE A 432 10.69 -3.38 10.22
C ILE A 432 10.68 -4.77 9.59
N PHE A 433 9.51 -5.43 9.51
CA PHE A 433 9.42 -6.74 8.85
C PHE A 433 9.82 -6.69 7.38
N ILE A 434 9.44 -5.64 6.66
CA ILE A 434 9.84 -5.44 5.27
C ILE A 434 11.35 -5.29 5.16
N LEU A 435 11.98 -4.47 6.01
CA LEU A 435 13.43 -4.29 6.05
C LEU A 435 14.19 -5.59 6.34
N LEU A 436 13.69 -6.39 7.28
CA LEU A 436 14.30 -7.66 7.65
C LEU A 436 14.18 -8.69 6.51
N ILE A 437 12.98 -8.86 5.96
CA ILE A 437 12.70 -9.83 4.88
C ILE A 437 13.45 -9.45 3.60
N SER A 438 13.40 -8.17 3.22
CA SER A 438 13.97 -7.70 1.96
C SER A 438 15.50 -7.70 1.91
N ASN A 439 16.17 -7.71 3.06
CA ASN A 439 17.62 -7.85 3.16
C ASN A 439 18.10 -9.28 3.42
N ASP A 440 17.20 -10.23 3.70
CA ASP A 440 17.58 -11.63 3.93
C ASP A 440 17.80 -12.36 2.60
N ARG A 441 19.06 -12.72 2.32
CA ARG A 441 19.48 -13.50 1.14
C ARG A 441 18.93 -14.93 1.12
N ARG A 442 18.38 -15.42 2.23
CA ARG A 442 17.71 -16.73 2.30
C ARG A 442 16.29 -16.68 1.74
N ILE A 443 15.67 -15.49 1.74
CA ILE A 443 14.29 -15.27 1.32
C ILE A 443 14.26 -14.63 -0.07
N MET A 444 15.09 -13.60 -0.27
CA MET A 444 15.14 -12.81 -1.50
C MET A 444 16.29 -13.25 -2.41
N ARG A 445 16.06 -13.21 -3.73
CA ARG A 445 17.11 -13.41 -4.74
C ARG A 445 17.97 -12.16 -4.88
N THR A 446 17.34 -10.98 -4.83
CA THR A 446 18.02 -9.69 -4.89
C THR A 446 17.74 -8.87 -3.64
N VAL A 447 18.82 -8.46 -2.97
CA VAL A 447 18.75 -7.63 -1.75
C VAL A 447 18.60 -6.16 -2.08
N ASN A 448 18.16 -5.37 -1.09
CA ASN A 448 17.96 -3.94 -1.25
C ASN A 448 19.24 -3.18 -1.58
N ASN A 449 19.09 -2.15 -2.41
CA ASN A 449 20.13 -1.16 -2.63
C ASN A 449 20.24 -0.20 -1.43
N ARG A 450 21.38 0.51 -1.30
CA ARG A 450 21.62 1.50 -0.23
C ARG A 450 20.52 2.56 -0.15
N TRP A 451 20.01 3.02 -1.30
CA TRP A 451 18.89 3.97 -1.40
C TRP A 451 17.60 3.41 -0.78
N GLN A 452 17.22 2.18 -1.12
CA GLN A 452 16.01 1.54 -0.58
C GLN A 452 16.11 1.36 0.94
N ASN A 453 17.26 0.89 1.44
CA ASN A 453 17.48 0.73 2.87
C ASN A 453 17.48 2.06 3.63
N PHE A 454 18.04 3.12 3.05
CA PHE A 454 18.02 4.45 3.65
C PHE A 454 16.58 4.95 3.81
N TRP A 455 15.77 4.94 2.75
CA TRP A 455 14.39 5.45 2.83
C TRP A 455 13.47 4.57 3.65
N LEU A 456 13.56 3.24 3.56
CA LEU A 456 12.80 2.36 4.44
C LEU A 456 13.18 2.55 5.92
N GLY A 457 14.48 2.67 6.21
CA GLY A 457 14.97 2.93 7.56
C GLY A 457 14.58 4.31 8.08
N ALA A 458 14.65 5.34 7.23
CA ALA A 458 14.22 6.69 7.55
C ALA A 458 12.69 6.79 7.72
N ALA A 459 11.90 5.99 7.00
CA ALA A 459 10.45 5.93 7.19
C ALA A 459 10.14 5.33 8.57
N ALA A 460 10.77 4.20 8.90
CA ALA A 460 10.59 3.56 10.21
C ALA A 460 11.09 4.44 11.36
N GLY A 461 12.27 5.06 11.21
CA GLY A 461 12.85 5.94 12.20
C GLY A 461 12.07 7.26 12.35
N GLY A 462 11.63 7.85 11.25
CA GLY A 462 10.85 9.09 11.23
C GLY A 462 9.46 8.91 11.85
N THR A 463 8.76 7.84 11.49
CA THR A 463 7.46 7.50 12.10
C THR A 463 7.60 7.11 13.57
N ALA A 464 8.66 6.40 13.96
CA ALA A 464 8.95 6.10 15.35
C ALA A 464 9.27 7.36 16.17
N ALA A 465 10.10 8.27 15.64
CA ALA A 465 10.41 9.52 16.29
C ALA A 465 9.15 10.38 16.47
N ALA A 466 8.34 10.49 15.41
CA ALA A 466 7.11 11.27 15.45
C ALA A 466 6.06 10.65 16.40
N GLY A 467 5.96 9.32 16.45
CA GLY A 467 5.13 8.60 17.41
C GLY A 467 5.61 8.76 18.87
N LEU A 468 6.92 8.77 19.13
CA LEU A 468 7.48 9.03 20.45
C LEU A 468 7.26 10.48 20.91
N ILE A 469 7.40 11.43 19.99
CA ILE A 469 7.09 12.83 20.24
C ILE A 469 5.61 12.98 20.59
N TYR A 470 4.73 12.33 19.83
CA TYR A 470 3.30 12.30 20.12
C TYR A 470 3.00 11.69 21.50
N MET A 471 3.54 10.51 21.83
CA MET A 471 3.33 9.91 23.16
C MET A 471 3.81 10.82 24.29
N ARG A 472 4.92 11.55 24.07
CA ARG A 472 5.41 12.53 25.04
C ARG A 472 4.44 13.69 25.25
N TYR A 473 3.77 14.17 24.21
CA TYR A 473 2.79 15.26 24.30
C TYR A 473 1.38 14.79 24.72
N ALA A 474 1.05 13.52 24.52
CA ALA A 474 -0.24 12.95 24.92
C ALA A 474 -0.28 12.49 26.39
N LEU A 475 0.88 12.21 26.99
CA LEU A 475 1.02 11.74 28.38
C LEU A 475 1.36 12.85 29.40
N PHE A 476 1.65 14.07 28.94
CA PHE A 476 1.96 15.25 29.75
C PHE A 476 1.14 16.43 29.26
#